data_AF-A0A522WWY5-F1
#
_entry.id   AF-A0A522WWY5-F1
#
_cell.length_a   1.000
_cell.length_b   1.000
_cell.length_c   1.000
_cell.angle_alpha   90.00
_cell.angle_beta   90.00
_cell.angle_gamma   90.00
#
_symmetry.space_group_name_H-M   'P 1'
#
loop_
_entity.id
_entity.type
_entity.pdbx_description
1 polymer ?
#
loop_
_entity_poly.entity_id
_entity_poly.type
_entity_poly.pdbx_seq_one_letter_code
_entity_poly.pdbx_strand_id
1 'polypeptide(L)'
;MNYFTDAELQTLSAEIDSQLIELAKDPAGVGIHKHLGHTVPAKQKQQLEQVIEQDLGAKEDADSFMKKFTRAAKQDLCVEGGVLYGQWKKYGDLENEAMLKTFGGILIGMGVSNALLATAVVAVSVIVIHIGIKALCEDCE
;
A
#
# COMPACT_ATOMS: atom_id res chain seq x y z
N MET A 1 -12.59 1.38 12.76
CA MET A 1 -12.55 -0.03 13.22
C MET A 1 -11.10 -0.46 13.16
N ASN A 2 -10.58 -1.12 14.19
CA ASN A 2 -9.22 -1.65 14.17
C ASN A 2 -9.31 -3.12 13.75
N TYR A 3 -8.88 -3.43 12.53
CA TYR A 3 -8.94 -4.79 11.97
C TYR A 3 -7.73 -5.63 12.35
N PHE A 4 -6.74 -5.00 12.96
CA PHE A 4 -5.54 -5.60 13.52
C PHE A 4 -5.46 -5.24 15.00
N THR A 5 -4.96 -6.17 15.81
CA THR A 5 -4.54 -5.93 17.20
C THR A 5 -3.29 -5.06 17.24
N ASP A 6 -3.00 -4.46 18.39
CA ASP A 6 -1.79 -3.63 18.55
C ASP A 6 -0.50 -4.42 18.29
N ALA A 7 -0.48 -5.70 18.67
CA ALA A 7 0.64 -6.59 18.39
C ALA A 7 0.81 -6.86 16.89
N GLU A 8 -0.29 -7.10 16.17
CA GLU A 8 -0.26 -7.28 14.71
C GLU A 8 0.17 -5.99 14.00
N LEU A 9 -0.31 -4.83 14.45
CA LEU A 9 0.11 -3.54 13.89
C LEU A 9 1.62 -3.32 14.00
N GLN A 10 2.22 -3.67 15.14
CA GLN A 10 3.66 -3.59 15.33
C GLN A 10 4.42 -4.55 14.42
N THR A 11 3.96 -5.80 14.30
CA THR A 11 4.56 -6.80 13.42
C THR A 11 4.48 -6.39 11.96
N LEU A 12 3.31 -5.96 11.48
CA LEU A 12 3.10 -5.56 10.10
C LEU A 12 3.84 -4.27 9.76
N SER A 13 3.95 -3.34 10.72
CA SER A 13 4.76 -2.12 10.54
C SER A 13 6.24 -2.47 10.34
N ALA A 14 6.77 -3.37 11.16
CA ALA A 14 8.15 -3.84 11.01
C ALA A 14 8.36 -4.61 9.69
N GLU A 15 7.33 -5.32 9.20
CA GLU A 15 7.39 -6.00 7.91
C GLU A 15 7.44 -5.00 6.74
N ILE A 16 6.63 -3.94 6.76
CA ILE A 16 6.69 -2.86 5.77
C ILE A 16 8.10 -2.26 5.72
N ASP A 17 8.66 -1.89 6.88
CA ASP A 17 10.00 -1.33 6.96
C ASP A 17 11.06 -2.30 6.41
N SER A 18 10.97 -3.57 6.76
CA SER A 18 11.89 -4.60 6.27
C SER A 18 11.84 -4.72 4.75
N GLN A 19 10.64 -4.73 4.17
CA GLN A 19 10.48 -4.85 2.71
C GLN A 19 10.96 -3.58 1.98
N LEU A 20 10.76 -2.39 2.56
CA LEU A 20 11.28 -1.14 2.00
C LEU A 20 12.82 -1.09 2.06
N ILE A 21 13.43 -1.56 3.15
CA ILE A 21 14.89 -1.68 3.29
C ILE A 21 15.45 -2.68 2.28
N GLU A 22 14.76 -3.78 2.02
CA GLU A 22 15.14 -4.77 1.01
C GLU A 22 15.13 -4.15 -0.39
N LEU A 23 14.06 -3.43 -0.75
CA LEU A 23 13.95 -2.71 -2.03
C LEU A 23 15.04 -1.63 -2.18
N ALA A 24 15.38 -0.93 -1.09
CA ALA A 24 16.43 0.08 -1.06
C ALA A 24 17.84 -0.49 -1.31
N LYS A 25 18.05 -1.79 -1.05
CA LYS A 25 19.33 -2.49 -1.19
C LYS A 25 19.49 -3.18 -2.54
N ASP A 26 18.45 -3.25 -3.36
CA ASP A 26 18.52 -3.86 -4.68
C ASP A 26 19.33 -2.97 -5.65
N PRO A 27 20.52 -3.39 -6.10
CA PRO A 27 21.37 -2.59 -6.99
C PRO A 27 20.78 -2.45 -8.41
N ALA A 28 19.73 -3.20 -8.77
CA ALA A 28 18.97 -2.98 -10.00
C ALA A 28 17.98 -1.79 -9.87
N GLY A 29 17.67 -1.37 -8.65
CA GLY A 29 16.93 -0.15 -8.35
C GLY A 29 17.88 1.03 -8.27
N VAL A 30 18.13 1.68 -9.41
CA VAL A 30 18.93 2.90 -9.49
C VAL A 30 18.39 3.94 -8.50
N GLY A 31 19.15 4.16 -7.42
CA GLY A 31 19.15 5.37 -6.61
C GLY A 31 17.82 5.77 -5.97
N ILE A 32 17.80 5.78 -4.64
CA ILE A 32 16.83 6.54 -3.81
C ILE A 32 16.99 8.08 -4.02
N HIS A 33 17.64 8.51 -5.10
CA HIS A 33 17.74 9.89 -5.53
C HIS A 33 17.14 10.03 -6.92
N LYS A 34 15.92 10.57 -6.96
CA LYS A 34 15.22 11.05 -8.16
C LYS A 34 14.93 9.97 -9.20
N HIS A 35 13.97 9.09 -8.93
CA HIS A 35 12.87 8.74 -9.84
C HIS A 35 11.97 7.78 -9.06
N LEU A 36 10.85 8.31 -8.56
CA LEU A 36 9.73 7.52 -8.05
C LEU A 36 9.38 6.51 -9.15
N GLY A 37 9.60 5.22 -8.89
CA GLY A 37 9.32 4.18 -9.86
C GLY A 37 7.83 4.18 -10.16
N HIS A 38 7.43 4.43 -11.41
CA HIS A 38 6.04 4.27 -11.86
C HIS A 38 5.59 2.80 -11.87
N THR A 39 6.43 1.88 -11.38
CA THR A 39 6.26 0.44 -11.50
C THR A 39 6.17 -0.21 -10.13
N VAL A 40 5.12 -1.01 -9.94
CA VAL A 40 4.92 -1.88 -8.78
C VAL A 40 6.12 -2.83 -8.65
N PRO A 41 6.77 -2.95 -7.48
CA PRO A 41 7.88 -3.89 -7.32
C PRO A 41 7.42 -5.34 -7.41
N ALA A 42 8.24 -6.21 -8.00
CA ALA A 42 7.84 -7.56 -8.42
C ALA A 42 7.33 -8.44 -7.26
N LYS A 43 7.95 -8.32 -6.08
CA LYS A 43 7.56 -9.08 -4.87
C LYS A 43 6.15 -8.72 -4.43
N GLN A 44 5.85 -7.43 -4.31
CA GLN A 44 4.52 -6.96 -3.92
C GLN A 44 3.48 -7.23 -5.00
N LYS A 45 3.86 -7.15 -6.29
CA LYS A 45 3.01 -7.58 -7.39
C LYS A 45 2.57 -9.05 -7.23
N GLN A 46 3.53 -9.95 -6.99
CA GLN A 46 3.26 -11.37 -6.79
C GLN A 46 2.39 -11.61 -5.54
N GLN A 47 2.64 -10.90 -4.44
CA GLN A 47 1.80 -10.99 -3.24
C GLN A 47 0.34 -10.58 -3.52
N LEU A 48 0.13 -9.51 -4.27
CA LEU A 48 -1.21 -9.07 -4.66
C LEU A 48 -1.88 -10.08 -5.59
N GLU A 49 -1.17 -10.62 -6.58
CA GLU A 49 -1.71 -11.65 -7.49
C GLU A 49 -2.18 -12.89 -6.70
N GLN A 50 -1.43 -13.31 -5.68
CA GLN A 50 -1.83 -14.40 -4.79
C GLN A 50 -3.10 -14.07 -3.99
N VAL A 51 -3.19 -12.87 -3.42
CA VAL A 51 -4.38 -12.42 -2.69
C VAL A 51 -5.60 -12.41 -3.61
N ILE A 52 -5.45 -11.86 -4.81
CA ILE A 52 -6.53 -11.78 -5.79
C ILE A 52 -7.00 -13.18 -6.19
N GLU A 53 -6.08 -14.07 -6.54
CA GLU A 53 -6.41 -15.44 -6.93
C GLU A 53 -7.14 -16.19 -5.83
N GLN A 54 -6.69 -16.05 -4.58
CA GLN A 54 -7.20 -16.82 -3.44
C GLN A 54 -8.51 -16.26 -2.86
N ASP A 55 -8.76 -14.95 -2.96
CA ASP A 55 -9.88 -14.29 -2.26
C ASP A 55 -10.91 -13.68 -3.19
N LEU A 56 -10.46 -12.99 -4.23
CA LEU A 56 -11.31 -12.23 -5.16
C LEU A 56 -11.63 -13.04 -6.44
N GLY A 57 -10.90 -14.14 -6.64
CA GLY A 57 -10.88 -14.95 -7.84
C GLY A 57 -9.99 -14.35 -8.93
N ALA A 58 -9.50 -15.19 -9.84
CA ALA A 58 -8.56 -14.86 -10.92
C ALA A 58 -9.12 -13.98 -12.06
N LYS A 59 -9.98 -13.00 -11.74
CA LYS A 59 -10.63 -12.12 -12.72
C LYS A 59 -9.93 -10.78 -12.89
N GLU A 60 -8.99 -10.44 -12.03
CA GLU A 60 -8.20 -9.22 -12.12
C GLU A 60 -6.71 -9.49 -11.90
N ASP A 61 -5.86 -8.64 -12.47
CA ASP A 61 -4.41 -8.63 -12.22
C ASP A 61 -4.06 -7.58 -11.16
N ALA A 62 -2.83 -7.65 -10.63
CA ALA A 62 -2.36 -6.73 -9.60
C ALA A 62 -2.40 -5.24 -10.04
N ASP A 63 -2.19 -4.95 -11.32
CA ASP A 63 -2.19 -3.58 -11.82
C ASP A 63 -3.63 -3.01 -11.81
N SER A 64 -4.60 -3.81 -12.22
CA SER A 64 -6.03 -3.49 -12.17
C SER A 64 -6.54 -3.36 -10.74
N PHE A 65 -6.07 -4.24 -9.85
CA PHE A 65 -6.36 -4.17 -8.42
C PHE A 65 -5.81 -2.88 -7.81
N MET A 66 -4.55 -2.54 -8.08
CA MET A 66 -3.93 -1.31 -7.58
C MET A 66 -4.67 -0.07 -8.08
N LYS A 67 -5.14 -0.03 -9.32
CA LYS A 67 -5.98 1.08 -9.81
C LYS A 67 -7.28 1.23 -9.01
N LYS A 68 -7.96 0.13 -8.71
CA LYS A 68 -9.19 0.16 -7.88
C LYS A 68 -8.88 0.59 -6.45
N PHE A 69 -7.79 0.06 -5.88
CA PHE A 69 -7.33 0.42 -4.55
C PHE A 69 -7.01 1.91 -4.46
N THR A 70 -6.19 2.45 -5.36
CA THR A 70 -5.84 3.88 -5.38
C THR A 70 -7.08 4.74 -5.53
N ARG A 71 -8.05 4.33 -6.37
CA ARG A 71 -9.33 5.03 -6.49
C ARG A 71 -10.12 5.03 -5.18
N ALA A 72 -10.16 3.91 -4.47
CA ALA A 72 -10.82 3.80 -3.16
C ALA A 72 -10.09 4.61 -2.09
N ALA A 73 -8.75 4.62 -2.11
CA ALA A 73 -7.89 5.33 -1.18
C ALA A 73 -7.79 6.84 -1.47
N LYS A 74 -8.27 7.32 -2.63
CA LYS A 74 -8.15 8.72 -3.08
C LYS A 74 -8.64 9.72 -2.03
N GLN A 75 -9.77 9.45 -1.39
CA GLN A 75 -10.34 10.34 -0.36
C GLN A 75 -9.40 10.47 0.85
N ASP A 76 -8.78 9.37 1.28
CA ASP A 76 -7.89 9.36 2.43
C ASP A 76 -6.48 9.88 2.11
N LEU A 77 -5.96 9.60 0.91
CA LEU A 77 -4.59 9.92 0.49
C LEU A 77 -4.43 11.29 -0.19
N CYS A 78 -5.38 11.69 -1.04
CA CYS A 78 -5.18 12.79 -1.98
C CYS A 78 -6.07 14.02 -1.73
N VAL A 79 -7.15 13.88 -0.95
CA VAL A 79 -8.13 14.96 -0.74
C VAL A 79 -7.89 15.65 0.59
N GLU A 80 -8.05 16.98 0.62
CA GLU A 80 -7.97 17.76 1.84
C GLU A 80 -9.06 17.34 2.83
N GLY A 81 -8.64 16.91 4.03
CA GLY A 81 -9.49 16.29 5.04
C GLY A 81 -9.32 14.76 5.16
N GLY A 82 -8.61 14.12 4.22
CA GLY A 82 -8.24 12.70 4.29
C GLY A 82 -7.25 12.42 5.43
N VAL A 83 -7.38 11.25 6.05
CA VAL A 83 -6.56 10.84 7.21
C VAL A 83 -5.07 10.85 6.86
N LEU A 84 -4.71 10.23 5.73
CA LEU A 84 -3.32 10.10 5.29
C LEU A 84 -2.82 11.36 4.57
N TYR A 85 -3.71 12.09 3.89
CA TYR A 85 -3.39 13.39 3.29
C TYR A 85 -2.85 14.37 4.35
N GLY A 86 -3.51 14.46 5.51
CA GLY A 86 -3.09 15.34 6.59
C GLY A 86 -1.71 14.99 7.15
N GLN A 87 -1.41 13.69 7.31
CA GLN A 87 -0.10 13.22 7.76
C GLN A 87 0.98 13.55 6.74
N TRP A 88 0.78 13.18 5.49
CA TRP A 88 1.74 13.45 4.42
C TRP A 88 2.01 14.95 4.25
N LYS A 89 0.96 15.79 4.26
CA LYS A 89 1.12 17.25 4.15
C LYS A 89 1.93 17.83 5.32
N LYS A 90 1.80 17.25 6.52
CA LYS A 90 2.45 17.75 7.73
C LYS A 90 3.89 17.26 7.89
N TYR A 91 4.16 15.99 7.59
CA TYR A 91 5.42 15.33 7.90
C TYR A 91 6.23 14.92 6.67
N GLY A 92 5.64 14.97 5.48
CA GLY A 92 6.25 14.49 4.24
C GLY A 92 6.32 12.97 4.14
N ASP A 93 5.72 12.25 5.08
CA ASP A 93 5.77 10.80 5.21
C ASP A 93 4.45 10.24 5.76
N LEU A 94 4.25 8.92 5.67
CA LEU A 94 3.11 8.21 6.22
C LEU A 94 3.55 7.29 7.35
N GLU A 95 2.81 7.34 8.45
CA GLU A 95 3.03 6.40 9.55
C GLU A 95 2.49 5.02 9.18
N ASN A 96 3.32 3.98 9.33
CA ASN A 96 2.95 2.60 9.00
C ASN A 96 1.64 2.17 9.67
N GLU A 97 1.47 2.49 10.96
CA GLU A 97 0.25 2.15 11.69
C GLU A 97 -1.01 2.82 11.11
N ALA A 98 -0.90 4.10 10.71
CA ALA A 98 -2.01 4.83 10.12
C ALA A 98 -2.39 4.26 8.74
N MET A 99 -1.39 3.87 7.94
CA MET A 99 -1.61 3.17 6.67
C MET A 99 -2.28 1.82 6.89
N LEU A 100 -1.76 0.99 7.81
CA LEU A 100 -2.33 -0.33 8.09
C LEU A 100 -3.82 -0.25 8.47
N LYS A 101 -4.18 0.73 9.29
CA LYS A 101 -5.58 0.98 9.69
C LYS A 101 -6.44 1.43 8.52
N THR A 102 -5.96 2.40 7.75
CA THR A 102 -6.72 3.01 6.64
C THR A 102 -6.87 2.03 5.48
N PHE A 103 -5.75 1.48 5.02
CA PHE A 103 -5.71 0.52 3.92
C PHE A 103 -6.38 -0.79 4.27
N GLY A 104 -6.26 -1.27 5.51
CA GLY A 104 -7.01 -2.44 5.98
C GLY A 104 -8.53 -2.27 5.82
N GLY A 105 -9.07 -1.10 6.18
CA GLY A 105 -10.49 -0.79 5.98
C GLY A 105 -10.89 -0.73 4.51
N ILE A 106 -10.05 -0.12 3.67
CA ILE A 106 -10.27 -0.06 2.21
C ILE A 106 -10.28 -1.46 1.59
N LEU A 107 -9.29 -2.30 1.94
CA LEU A 107 -9.16 -3.66 1.40
C LEU A 107 -10.33 -4.56 1.80
N ILE A 108 -10.80 -4.47 3.05
CA ILE A 108 -12.03 -5.15 3.48
C ILE A 108 -13.24 -4.65 2.67
N GLY A 109 -13.34 -3.33 2.46
CA GLY A 109 -14.39 -2.74 1.62
C GLY A 109 -14.36 -3.22 0.17
N MET A 110 -13.18 -3.60 -0.33
CA MET A 110 -12.97 -4.21 -1.65
C MET A 110 -13.25 -5.72 -1.68
N GLY A 111 -13.51 -6.36 -0.53
CA GLY A 111 -13.84 -7.77 -0.43
C GLY A 111 -12.68 -8.68 -0.02
N VAL A 112 -11.51 -8.13 0.35
CA VAL A 112 -10.40 -8.93 0.89
C VAL A 112 -10.80 -9.47 2.26
N SER A 113 -10.71 -10.78 2.43
CA SER A 113 -10.96 -11.49 3.67
C SER A 113 -9.87 -11.23 4.72
N ASN A 114 -10.24 -11.41 5.99
CA ASN A 114 -9.30 -11.25 7.10
C ASN A 114 -8.08 -12.18 7.02
N ALA A 115 -8.19 -13.34 6.36
CA ALA A 115 -7.09 -14.31 6.26
C ALA A 115 -5.95 -13.80 5.37
N LEU A 116 -6.26 -12.97 4.37
CA LEU A 116 -5.30 -12.44 3.41
C LEU A 116 -5.07 -10.93 3.58
N LEU A 117 -5.81 -10.29 4.49
CA LEU A 117 -5.73 -8.86 4.74
C LEU A 117 -4.33 -8.40 5.15
N ALA A 118 -3.64 -9.16 6.00
CA ALA A 118 -2.27 -8.85 6.43
C ALA A 118 -1.30 -8.78 5.24
N THR A 119 -1.33 -9.79 4.37
CA THR A 119 -0.50 -9.84 3.16
C THR A 119 -0.84 -8.69 2.21
N ALA A 120 -2.12 -8.47 1.97
CA ALA A 120 -2.61 -7.43 1.08
C ALA A 120 -2.21 -6.03 1.58
N VAL A 121 -2.40 -5.75 2.87
CA VAL A 121 -2.14 -4.43 3.44
C VAL A 121 -0.66 -4.10 3.45
N VAL A 122 0.22 -5.08 3.72
CA VAL A 122 1.67 -4.88 3.65
C VAL A 122 2.09 -4.59 2.22
N ALA A 123 1.62 -5.41 1.26
CA ALA A 123 1.97 -5.24 -0.15
C ALA A 123 1.55 -3.85 -0.69
N VAL A 124 0.29 -3.43 -0.47
CA VAL A 124 -0.15 -2.10 -0.93
C VAL A 124 0.58 -0.96 -0.23
N SER A 125 0.90 -1.10 1.07
CA SER A 125 1.62 -0.06 1.82
C SER A 125 3.02 0.16 1.25
N VAL A 126 3.75 -0.93 1.00
CA VAL A 126 5.08 -0.88 0.40
C VAL A 126 5.01 -0.28 -1.00
N ILE A 127 4.03 -0.65 -1.81
CA ILE A 127 3.83 -0.06 -3.15
C ILE A 127 3.57 1.44 -3.05
N VAL A 128 2.68 1.87 -2.14
CA VAL A 128 2.34 3.28 -1.96
C VAL A 128 3.53 4.11 -1.53
N ILE A 129 4.33 3.63 -0.58
CA ILE A 129 5.55 4.32 -0.17
C ILE A 129 6.57 4.34 -1.33
N HIS A 130 6.73 3.23 -2.04
CA HIS A 130 7.72 3.11 -3.12
C HIS A 130 7.41 4.02 -4.32
N ILE A 131 6.16 4.02 -4.78
CA ILE A 131 5.69 4.90 -5.88
C ILE A 131 5.60 6.36 -5.40
N GLY A 132 5.30 6.55 -4.12
CA GLY A 132 5.10 7.86 -3.50
C GLY A 132 3.74 8.47 -3.79
N ILE A 133 3.21 9.19 -2.80
CA ILE A 133 1.85 9.74 -2.82
C ILE A 133 1.64 10.73 -3.96
N LYS A 134 2.65 11.56 -4.29
CA LYS A 134 2.52 12.54 -5.38
C LYS A 134 2.18 11.88 -6.70
N ALA A 135 2.95 10.86 -7.08
CA ALA A 135 2.73 10.12 -8.32
C ALA A 135 1.35 9.42 -8.30
N LEU A 136 0.97 8.81 -7.17
CA LEU A 136 -0.34 8.16 -7.04
C LEU A 136 -1.52 9.13 -7.14
N CYS A 137 -1.37 10.35 -6.63
CA CYS A 137 -2.43 11.36 -6.67
C CYS A 137 -2.50 12.11 -8.01
N GLU A 138 -1.40 12.18 -8.77
CA GLU A 138 -1.38 12.69 -10.14
C GLU A 138 -2.13 11.76 -11.11
N ASP A 139 -2.06 10.44 -10.91
CA ASP A 139 -2.78 9.44 -11.71
C ASP A 139 -4.28 9.30 -11.33
N CYS A 140 -4.77 10.07 -10.37
CA CYS A 140 -6.15 10.01 -9.87
C CYS A 140 -7.13 10.97 -10.56
N GLU A 141 -6.71 11.75 -11.56
CA GLU A 141 -7.57 12.71 -12.29
C GLU A 141 -8.57 12.06 -13.25
#